data_AF-A0A7Z9Q263-F1
#
_entry.id   AF-A0A7Z9Q263-F1
#
_cell.length_a   1.000
_cell.length_b   1.000
_cell.length_c   1.000
_cell.angle_alpha   90.00
_cell.angle_beta   90.00
_cell.angle_gamma   90.00
#
_symmetry.space_group_name_H-M   'P 1'
#
loop_
_entity.id
_entity.type
_entity.pdbx_description
1 polymer ?
#
loop_
_entity_poly.entity_id
_entity_poly.type
_entity_poly.pdbx_seq_one_letter_code
_entity_poly.pdbx_strand_id
1 'polypeptide(L)'
;MTLFRVYEDGKPVRPKEFLKPSQGSLKEGDLTFVSGHPGRTERQNTAAHLEFLRDVRYPMALQNVRRMEVLLRTFSERSPESKRRAQDDLFGVQNARKAYLGGLEGLQTPSLLESKRAKEARIKKALSTQPSLEARYGNPYADLEKALAVYRDLYEDYYLIGAGRAFNTRLFDIAETIHRYKSEMGKPSEERLREYRDSNLDSLKQGLFSPAPLYGDL
;
A
#
# COMPACT_ATOMS: atom_id res chain seq x y z
N MET A 1 19.98 11.46 3.72
CA MET A 1 20.65 10.29 3.11
C MET A 1 21.22 9.45 4.23
N THR A 2 20.98 8.15 4.23
CA THR A 2 21.53 7.22 5.23
C THR A 2 22.39 6.19 4.50
N LEU A 3 23.55 5.85 5.06
CA LEU A 3 24.47 4.87 4.50
C LEU A 3 24.46 3.62 5.37
N PHE A 4 24.34 2.46 4.73
CA PHE A 4 24.40 1.15 5.37
C PHE A 4 25.61 0.38 4.82
N ARG A 5 26.12 -0.56 5.63
CA ARG A 5 27.16 -1.51 5.21
C ARG A 5 26.61 -2.92 5.37
N VAL A 6 26.66 -3.69 4.28
CA VAL A 6 26.22 -5.09 4.27
C VAL A 6 27.36 -5.98 4.77
N TYR A 7 27.02 -6.95 5.63
CA TYR A 7 27.94 -7.93 6.18
C TYR A 7 27.46 -9.35 5.88
N GLU A 8 28.41 -10.24 5.65
CA GLU A 8 28.21 -11.69 5.51
C GLU A 8 29.26 -12.37 6.41
N ASP A 9 28.82 -13.29 7.28
CA ASP A 9 29.67 -13.96 8.28
C ASP A 9 30.55 -13.00 9.12
N GLY A 10 29.95 -11.88 9.53
CA GLY A 10 30.64 -10.85 10.33
C GLY A 10 31.66 -10.02 9.55
N LYS A 11 31.80 -10.20 8.23
CA LYS A 11 32.76 -9.47 7.39
C LYS A 11 32.02 -8.56 6.40
N PRO A 12 32.53 -7.35 6.10
CA PRO A 12 31.92 -6.50 5.08
C PRO A 12 31.91 -7.17 3.71
N VAL A 13 30.77 -7.16 3.03
CA VAL A 13 30.64 -7.66 1.66
C VAL A 13 31.51 -6.81 0.72
N ARG A 14 32.20 -7.47 -0.21
CA ARG A 14 32.95 -6.85 -1.31
C ARG A 14 32.20 -7.09 -2.63
N PRO A 15 31.27 -6.21 -3.03
CA PRO A 15 30.50 -6.42 -4.24
C PRO A 15 31.40 -6.35 -5.47
N LYS A 16 31.10 -7.16 -6.50
CA LYS A 16 31.83 -7.14 -7.78
C LYS A 16 31.66 -5.80 -8.49
N GLU A 17 30.47 -5.20 -8.40
CA GLU A 17 30.09 -3.96 -9.06
C GLU A 17 29.51 -2.97 -8.05
N PHE A 18 29.77 -1.67 -8.22
CA PHE A 18 29.17 -0.60 -7.42
C PHE A 18 29.06 0.71 -8.22
N LEU A 19 28.07 1.53 -7.86
CA LEU A 19 27.87 2.84 -8.48
C LEU A 19 28.93 3.84 -8.00
N LYS A 20 29.53 4.57 -8.94
CA LYS A 20 30.49 5.65 -8.64
C LYS A 20 29.75 6.99 -8.66
N PRO A 21 30.00 7.90 -7.71
CA PRO A 21 29.46 9.25 -7.77
C PRO A 21 29.94 9.96 -9.04
N SER A 22 29.01 10.60 -9.76
CA SER A 22 29.37 11.46 -10.90
C SER A 22 30.17 12.67 -10.39
N GLN A 23 31.21 13.04 -11.14
CA GLN A 23 32.01 14.25 -10.90
C GLN A 23 31.53 15.44 -11.74
N GLY A 24 30.65 15.20 -12.72
CA GLY A 24 30.07 16.24 -13.58
C GLY A 24 28.76 16.78 -13.02
N SER A 25 28.48 18.06 -13.29
CA SER A 25 27.17 18.66 -13.03
C SER A 25 26.13 18.13 -14.01
N LEU A 26 24.95 17.76 -13.51
CA LEU A 26 23.78 17.50 -14.35
C LEU A 26 23.22 18.80 -14.91
N LYS A 27 22.81 18.79 -16.17
CA LYS A 27 22.12 19.89 -16.86
C LYS A 27 20.68 19.51 -17.15
N GLU A 28 19.86 20.52 -17.37
CA GLU A 28 18.50 20.32 -17.85
C GLU A 28 18.53 19.59 -19.22
N GLY A 29 17.68 18.57 -19.37
CA GLY A 29 17.64 17.73 -20.57
C GLY A 29 18.60 16.54 -20.56
N ASP A 30 19.49 16.41 -19.57
CA ASP A 30 20.37 15.24 -19.47
C ASP A 30 19.57 13.94 -19.24
N LEU A 31 19.99 12.88 -19.94
CA LEU A 31 19.39 11.57 -19.81
C LEU A 31 19.66 10.99 -18.41
N THR A 32 18.60 10.59 -17.72
CA THR A 32 18.68 9.97 -16.41
C THR A 32 17.97 8.63 -16.39
N PHE A 33 18.57 7.67 -15.69
CA PHE A 33 17.98 6.37 -15.41
C PHE A 33 17.87 6.18 -13.91
N VAL A 34 16.73 5.66 -13.46
CA VAL A 34 16.49 5.30 -12.06
C VAL A 34 16.21 3.80 -12.02
N SER A 35 17.04 3.08 -11.27
CA SER A 35 16.84 1.66 -10.99
C SER A 35 16.40 1.48 -9.54
N GLY A 36 15.41 0.63 -9.32
CA GLY A 36 14.86 0.36 -8.00
C GLY A 36 13.72 -0.65 -8.05
N HIS A 37 13.08 -0.86 -6.90
CA HIS A 37 12.00 -1.83 -6.72
C HIS A 37 10.68 -1.09 -6.44
N PRO A 38 9.99 -0.54 -7.46
CA PRO A 38 8.72 0.13 -7.26
C PRO A 38 7.69 -0.85 -6.69
N GLY A 39 7.10 -0.52 -5.54
CA GLY A 39 6.26 -1.47 -4.79
C GLY A 39 5.01 -1.93 -5.53
N ARG A 40 4.19 -0.99 -6.03
CA ARG A 40 2.97 -1.31 -6.79
C ARG A 40 2.60 -0.17 -7.73
N THR A 41 1.96 -0.53 -8.84
CA THR A 41 1.20 0.42 -9.67
C THR A 41 -0.14 -0.19 -10.04
N GLU A 42 -1.13 0.66 -10.29
CA GLU A 42 -2.49 0.25 -10.68
C GLU A 42 -2.87 0.84 -12.06
N ARG A 43 -1.91 0.85 -13.00
CA ARG A 43 -2.06 1.51 -14.31
C ARG A 43 -3.25 0.98 -15.15
N GLN A 44 -3.69 -0.23 -14.85
CA GLN A 44 -4.80 -0.91 -15.54
C GLN A 44 -6.16 -0.72 -14.85
N ASN A 45 -6.26 0.03 -13.74
CA ASN A 45 -7.54 0.36 -13.11
C ASN A 45 -8.52 0.93 -14.14
N THR A 46 -9.74 0.41 -14.16
CA THR A 46 -10.80 0.90 -15.05
C THR A 46 -11.33 2.27 -14.62
N ALA A 47 -12.14 2.93 -15.44
CA ALA A 47 -12.80 4.17 -15.06
C ALA A 47 -13.64 3.98 -13.79
N ALA A 48 -14.38 2.87 -13.69
CA ALA A 48 -15.13 2.50 -12.49
C ALA A 48 -14.23 2.34 -11.24
N HIS A 49 -13.04 1.76 -11.37
CA HIS A 49 -12.07 1.72 -10.26
C HIS A 49 -11.62 3.12 -9.86
N LEU A 50 -11.27 3.98 -10.83
CA LEU A 50 -10.81 5.34 -10.56
C LEU A 50 -11.91 6.17 -9.86
N GLU A 51 -13.16 5.99 -10.26
CA GLU A 51 -14.32 6.58 -9.60
C GLU A 51 -14.48 6.06 -8.17
N PHE A 52 -14.37 4.75 -7.96
CA PHE A 52 -14.37 4.17 -6.61
C PHE A 52 -13.25 4.75 -5.72
N LEU A 53 -12.04 4.91 -6.27
CA LEU A 53 -10.94 5.56 -5.55
C LEU A 53 -11.29 7.00 -5.17
N ARG A 54 -11.80 7.78 -6.12
CA ARG A 54 -12.17 9.20 -5.95
C ARG A 54 -13.30 9.39 -4.95
N ASP A 55 -14.35 8.60 -5.08
CA ASP A 55 -15.64 8.86 -4.41
C ASP A 55 -15.75 8.15 -3.06
N VAL A 56 -14.98 7.07 -2.84
CA VAL A 56 -15.11 6.23 -1.65
C VAL A 56 -13.78 6.08 -0.92
N ARG A 57 -12.79 5.43 -1.55
CA ARG A 57 -11.59 4.98 -0.86
C ARG A 57 -10.70 6.13 -0.38
N TYR A 58 -10.41 7.11 -1.24
CA TYR A 58 -9.56 8.24 -0.84
C TYR A 58 -10.22 9.18 0.18
N PRO A 59 -11.51 9.56 0.05
CA PRO A 59 -12.20 10.33 1.09
C PRO A 59 -12.19 9.66 2.46
N MET A 60 -12.52 8.36 2.53
CA MET A 60 -12.53 7.60 3.78
C MET A 60 -11.12 7.50 4.38
N ALA A 61 -10.11 7.19 3.56
CA ALA A 61 -8.73 7.13 4.00
C ALA A 61 -8.24 8.49 4.53
N LEU A 62 -8.54 9.59 3.82
CA LEU A 62 -8.22 10.96 4.24
C LEU A 62 -8.85 11.31 5.59
N GLN A 63 -10.10 10.90 5.82
CA GLN A 63 -10.77 11.14 7.08
C GLN A 63 -10.06 10.43 8.24
N ASN A 64 -9.65 9.18 8.05
CA ASN A 64 -8.90 8.41 9.05
C ASN A 64 -7.50 9.01 9.30
N VAL A 65 -6.70 9.25 8.25
CA VAL A 65 -5.33 9.75 8.45
C VAL A 65 -5.28 11.16 9.02
N ARG A 66 -6.27 12.02 8.72
CA ARG A 66 -6.35 13.36 9.34
C ARG A 66 -6.61 13.28 10.85
N ARG A 67 -7.48 12.37 11.29
CA ARG A 67 -7.72 12.13 12.72
C ARG A 67 -6.47 11.62 13.41
N MET A 68 -5.79 10.64 12.81
CA MET A 68 -4.53 10.12 13.33
C MET A 68 -3.43 11.19 13.40
N GLU A 69 -3.34 12.06 12.39
CA GLU A 69 -2.33 13.13 12.38
C GLU A 69 -2.54 14.09 13.56
N VAL A 70 -3.79 14.48 13.84
CA VAL A 70 -4.12 15.34 14.99
C VAL A 70 -3.75 14.63 16.30
N LEU A 71 -4.18 13.38 16.48
CA LEU A 71 -3.89 12.60 17.68
C LEU A 71 -2.38 12.50 17.94
N LEU A 72 -1.61 12.11 16.92
CA LEU A 72 -0.16 11.93 17.04
C LEU A 72 0.58 13.25 17.28
N ARG A 73 0.11 14.37 16.69
CA ARG A 73 0.66 15.69 16.97
C ARG A 73 0.40 16.12 18.41
N THR A 74 -0.84 16.01 18.88
CA THR A 74 -1.19 16.33 20.27
C THR A 74 -0.45 15.43 21.26
N PHE A 75 -0.29 14.14 20.96
CA PHE A 75 0.55 13.26 21.78
C PHE A 75 2.01 13.73 21.80
N SER A 76 2.56 14.10 20.64
CA SER A 76 3.94 14.59 20.52
C SER A 76 4.21 15.85 21.34
N GLU A 77 3.20 16.69 21.58
CA GLU A 77 3.32 17.92 22.37
C GLU A 77 3.46 17.67 23.88
N ARG A 78 3.13 16.47 24.38
CA ARG A 78 3.16 16.16 25.81
C ARG A 78 4.56 16.16 26.40
N SER A 79 5.54 15.65 25.66
CA SER A 79 6.95 15.59 26.11
C SER A 79 7.90 15.29 24.94
N PRO A 80 9.22 15.53 25.11
CA PRO A 80 10.23 15.10 24.13
C PRO A 80 10.20 13.59 23.86
N GLU A 81 9.88 12.77 24.87
CA GLU A 81 9.79 11.31 24.72
C GLU A 81 8.54 10.89 23.94
N SER A 82 7.40 11.53 24.20
CA SER A 82 6.18 11.33 23.41
C SER A 82 6.40 11.69 21.95
N LYS A 83 7.09 12.80 21.69
CA LYS A 83 7.48 13.21 20.33
C LYS A 83 8.37 12.18 19.65
N ARG A 84 9.41 11.69 20.33
CA ARG A 84 10.32 10.65 19.79
C ARG A 84 9.55 9.40 19.40
N ARG A 85 8.62 8.98 20.26
CA ARG A 85 7.83 7.74 20.05
C ARG A 85 6.83 7.86 18.91
N ALA A 86 6.13 8.98 18.78
CA ALA A 86 5.15 9.20 17.71
C ALA A 86 5.77 9.61 16.37
N GLN A 87 7.08 9.88 16.32
CA GLN A 87 7.73 10.47 15.15
C GLN A 87 7.54 9.64 13.87
N ASP A 88 7.80 8.33 13.92
CA ASP A 88 7.74 7.47 12.75
C ASP A 88 6.29 7.27 12.27
N ASP A 89 5.35 7.06 13.20
CA ASP A 89 3.92 6.95 12.89
C ASP A 89 3.38 8.25 12.30
N LEU A 90 3.74 9.40 12.89
CA LEU A 90 3.32 10.71 12.40
C LEU A 90 3.86 10.98 11.00
N PHE A 91 5.12 10.61 10.72
CA PHE A 91 5.70 10.71 9.39
C PHE A 91 4.95 9.83 8.38
N GLY A 92 4.65 8.58 8.75
CA GLY A 92 3.86 7.66 7.92
C GLY A 92 2.48 8.20 7.60
N VAL A 93 1.77 8.72 8.59
CA VAL A 93 0.44 9.34 8.46
C VAL A 93 0.49 10.58 7.57
N GLN A 94 1.48 11.45 7.73
CA GLN A 94 1.66 12.63 6.88
C GLN A 94 1.95 12.26 5.42
N ASN A 95 2.78 11.24 5.20
CA ASN A 95 3.07 10.73 3.87
C ASN A 95 1.81 10.14 3.21
N ALA A 96 1.03 9.35 3.96
CA ALA A 96 -0.24 8.82 3.50
C ALA A 96 -1.24 9.93 3.15
N ARG A 97 -1.37 10.96 4.01
CA ARG A 97 -2.22 12.12 3.73
C ARG A 97 -1.81 12.81 2.43
N LYS A 98 -0.51 13.08 2.24
CA LYS A 98 0.00 13.70 1.01
C LYS A 98 -0.31 12.85 -0.22
N ALA A 99 -0.10 11.53 -0.14
CA ALA A 99 -0.37 10.61 -1.24
C ALA A 99 -1.86 10.54 -1.60
N TYR A 100 -2.75 10.39 -0.62
CA TYR A 100 -4.20 10.35 -0.87
C TYR A 100 -4.75 11.69 -1.35
N LEU A 101 -4.25 12.81 -0.81
CA LEU A 101 -4.68 14.13 -1.22
C LEU A 101 -4.29 14.40 -2.68
N GLY A 102 -3.01 14.21 -3.04
CA GLY A 102 -2.57 14.41 -4.42
C GLY A 102 -3.20 13.42 -5.40
N GLY A 103 -3.43 12.18 -4.96
CA GLY A 103 -4.19 11.19 -5.74
C GLY A 103 -5.63 11.63 -5.99
N LEU A 104 -6.31 12.16 -4.97
CA LEU A 104 -7.68 12.65 -5.08
C LEU A 104 -7.76 13.89 -6.00
N GLU A 105 -6.86 14.85 -5.84
CA GLU A 105 -6.76 16.03 -6.71
C GLU A 105 -6.60 15.63 -8.19
N GLY A 106 -5.73 14.66 -8.47
CA GLY A 106 -5.57 14.09 -9.81
C GLY A 106 -6.86 13.47 -10.34
N LEU A 107 -7.57 12.69 -9.52
CA LEU A 107 -8.83 12.04 -9.92
C LEU A 107 -10.02 13.01 -10.04
N GLN A 108 -9.95 14.16 -9.37
CA GLN A 108 -10.93 15.24 -9.52
C GLN A 108 -10.68 16.11 -10.76
N THR A 109 -9.53 15.94 -11.42
CA THR A 109 -9.27 16.58 -12.71
C THR A 109 -10.08 15.87 -13.81
N PRO A 110 -11.10 16.52 -14.42
CA PRO A 110 -12.05 15.84 -15.32
C PRO A 110 -11.38 15.13 -16.51
N SER A 111 -10.37 15.77 -17.09
CA SER A 111 -9.67 15.27 -18.29
C SER A 111 -8.99 13.92 -18.07
N LEU A 112 -8.56 13.60 -16.84
CA LEU A 112 -7.93 12.31 -16.53
C LEU A 112 -8.95 11.18 -16.66
N LEU A 113 -10.11 11.33 -16.02
CA LEU A 113 -11.15 10.30 -16.02
C LEU A 113 -11.81 10.20 -17.40
N GLU A 114 -12.03 11.32 -18.08
CA GLU A 114 -12.53 11.34 -19.46
C GLU A 114 -11.59 10.61 -20.43
N SER A 115 -10.28 10.88 -20.34
CA SER A 115 -9.27 10.17 -21.15
C SER A 115 -9.30 8.67 -20.88
N LYS A 116 -9.45 8.26 -19.61
CA LYS A 116 -9.58 6.85 -19.23
C LYS A 116 -10.84 6.21 -19.83
N ARG A 117 -12.00 6.86 -19.67
CA ARG A 117 -13.29 6.40 -20.24
C ARG A 117 -13.22 6.30 -21.76
N ALA A 118 -12.61 7.27 -22.45
CA ALA A 118 -12.43 7.25 -23.89
C ALA A 118 -11.49 6.11 -24.36
N LYS A 119 -10.42 5.82 -23.61
CA LYS A 119 -9.57 4.66 -23.88
C LYS A 119 -10.33 3.35 -23.70
N GLU A 120 -11.12 3.23 -22.64
CA GLU A 120 -11.92 2.03 -22.39
C GLU A 120 -13.03 1.83 -23.42
N ALA A 121 -13.74 2.89 -23.82
CA ALA A 121 -14.76 2.81 -24.86
C ALA A 121 -14.19 2.31 -26.20
N ARG A 122 -12.97 2.75 -26.55
CA ARG A 122 -12.26 2.23 -27.74
C ARG A 122 -11.94 0.74 -27.62
N ILE A 123 -11.49 0.28 -26.45
CA ILE A 123 -11.21 -1.14 -26.21
C ILE A 123 -12.51 -1.95 -26.27
N LYS A 124 -13.57 -1.52 -25.58
CA LYS A 124 -14.89 -2.17 -25.60
C LYS A 124 -15.43 -2.29 -27.04
N LYS A 125 -15.31 -1.22 -27.85
CA LYS A 125 -15.69 -1.23 -29.27
C LYS A 125 -14.83 -2.17 -30.13
N ALA A 126 -13.52 -2.25 -29.88
CA ALA A 126 -12.64 -3.17 -30.61
C ALA A 126 -12.88 -4.64 -30.25
N LEU A 127 -13.36 -4.92 -29.02
CA LEU A 127 -13.74 -6.26 -28.59
C LEU A 127 -15.08 -6.70 -29.20
N SER A 128 -16.06 -5.79 -29.34
CA SER A 128 -17.36 -6.13 -29.94
C SER A 128 -17.26 -6.52 -31.41
N THR A 129 -16.13 -6.24 -32.08
CA THR A 129 -15.87 -6.69 -33.46
C THR A 129 -15.11 -8.02 -33.50
N GLN A 130 -14.85 -8.66 -32.35
CA GLN A 130 -14.09 -9.91 -32.24
C GLN A 130 -14.89 -10.99 -31.47
N PRO A 131 -15.84 -11.68 -32.14
CA PRO A 131 -16.72 -12.65 -31.49
C PRO A 131 -15.98 -13.80 -30.78
N SER A 132 -14.78 -14.17 -31.26
CA SER A 132 -13.95 -15.20 -30.61
C SER A 132 -13.40 -14.76 -29.26
N LEU A 133 -13.11 -13.46 -29.07
CA LEU A 133 -12.67 -12.92 -27.78
C LEU A 133 -13.85 -12.77 -26.83
N GLU A 134 -15.00 -12.34 -27.34
CA GLU A 134 -16.23 -12.24 -26.55
C GLU A 134 -16.68 -13.63 -26.06
N ALA A 135 -16.62 -14.66 -26.91
CA ALA A 135 -16.92 -16.03 -26.52
C ALA A 135 -15.93 -16.57 -25.46
N ARG A 136 -14.66 -16.17 -25.52
CA ARG A 136 -13.62 -16.65 -24.60
C ARG A 136 -13.61 -15.94 -23.25
N TYR A 137 -13.84 -14.62 -23.24
CA TYR A 137 -13.62 -13.77 -22.06
C TYR A 137 -14.89 -13.12 -21.53
N GLY A 138 -16.02 -13.21 -22.24
CA GLY A 138 -17.26 -12.54 -21.87
C GLY A 138 -17.10 -11.02 -21.82
N ASN A 139 -17.68 -10.40 -20.79
CA ASN A 139 -17.62 -8.96 -20.57
C ASN A 139 -16.93 -8.65 -19.23
N PRO A 140 -15.59 -8.68 -19.17
CA PRO A 140 -14.84 -8.49 -17.92
C PRO A 140 -15.05 -7.09 -17.32
N TYR A 141 -15.45 -6.10 -18.12
CA TYR A 141 -15.79 -4.78 -17.61
C TYR A 141 -17.09 -4.79 -16.82
N ALA A 142 -18.14 -5.44 -17.35
CA ALA A 142 -19.41 -5.56 -16.66
C ALA A 142 -19.27 -6.40 -15.38
N ASP A 143 -18.50 -7.49 -15.43
CA ASP A 143 -18.26 -8.33 -14.26
C ASP A 143 -17.51 -7.57 -13.17
N LEU A 144 -16.54 -6.75 -13.56
CA LEU A 144 -15.81 -5.88 -12.65
C LEU A 144 -16.68 -4.76 -12.06
N GLU A 145 -17.54 -4.13 -12.87
CA GLU A 145 -18.47 -3.10 -12.40
C GLU A 145 -19.44 -3.69 -11.35
N LYS A 146 -19.94 -4.92 -11.55
CA LYS A 146 -20.74 -5.65 -10.54
C LYS A 146 -19.94 -5.94 -9.28
N ALA A 147 -18.70 -6.44 -9.41
CA ALA A 147 -17.84 -6.72 -8.26
C ALA A 147 -17.52 -5.44 -7.47
N LEU A 148 -17.29 -4.32 -8.15
CA LEU A 148 -17.05 -3.02 -7.51
C LEU A 148 -18.28 -2.48 -6.80
N ALA A 149 -19.48 -2.72 -7.32
CA ALA A 149 -20.72 -2.35 -6.64
C ALA A 149 -20.84 -3.08 -5.29
N VAL A 150 -20.65 -4.40 -5.27
CA VAL A 150 -20.64 -5.19 -4.04
C VAL A 150 -19.52 -4.72 -3.10
N TYR A 151 -18.32 -4.50 -3.64
CA TYR A 151 -17.18 -4.07 -2.83
C TYR A 151 -17.39 -2.69 -2.21
N ARG A 152 -18.06 -1.76 -2.92
CA ARG A 152 -18.41 -0.44 -2.40
C ARG A 152 -19.28 -0.56 -1.14
N ASP A 153 -20.28 -1.42 -1.16
CA ASP A 153 -21.20 -1.60 -0.03
C ASP A 153 -20.50 -2.22 1.19
N LEU A 154 -19.53 -3.11 0.95
CA LEU A 154 -18.74 -3.74 2.00
C LEU A 154 -17.53 -2.91 2.45
N TYR A 155 -17.20 -1.82 1.74
CA TYR A 155 -15.88 -1.21 1.86
C TYR A 155 -15.64 -0.59 3.24
N GLU A 156 -16.67 0.00 3.86
CA GLU A 156 -16.53 0.61 5.19
C GLU A 156 -16.20 -0.44 6.25
N ASP A 157 -16.99 -1.51 6.33
CA ASP A 157 -16.76 -2.62 7.27
C ASP A 157 -15.41 -3.29 7.01
N TYR A 158 -15.09 -3.54 5.74
CA TYR A 158 -13.78 -4.06 5.38
C TYR A 158 -12.67 -3.11 5.81
N TYR A 159 -12.79 -1.81 5.55
CA TYR A 159 -11.74 -0.83 5.85
C TYR A 159 -11.53 -0.69 7.36
N LEU A 160 -12.60 -0.54 8.12
CA LEU A 160 -12.55 -0.31 9.57
C LEU A 160 -12.22 -1.59 10.34
N ILE A 161 -12.91 -2.69 10.05
CA ILE A 161 -12.79 -3.93 10.81
C ILE A 161 -11.85 -4.91 10.10
N GLY A 162 -12.12 -5.25 8.85
CA GLY A 162 -11.36 -6.28 8.12
C GLY A 162 -9.90 -5.93 7.89
N ALA A 163 -9.58 -4.65 7.70
CA ALA A 163 -8.23 -4.12 7.53
C ALA A 163 -7.72 -3.41 8.80
N GLY A 164 -8.43 -3.55 9.92
CA GLY A 164 -8.01 -3.09 11.24
C GLY A 164 -7.93 -1.57 11.44
N ARG A 165 -8.44 -0.74 10.53
CA ARG A 165 -8.27 0.73 10.60
C ARG A 165 -9.07 1.40 11.72
N ALA A 166 -10.01 0.68 12.35
CA ALA A 166 -10.65 1.10 13.58
C ALA A 166 -9.76 0.92 14.82
N PHE A 167 -8.80 0.00 14.77
CA PHE A 167 -8.05 -0.47 15.93
C PHE A 167 -6.56 -0.11 15.82
N ASN A 168 -6.24 1.15 15.48
CA ASN A 168 -4.89 1.67 15.17
C ASN A 168 -3.85 1.50 16.31
N THR A 169 -3.55 0.25 16.67
CA THR A 169 -2.67 -0.16 17.75
C THR A 169 -1.99 -1.46 17.37
N ARG A 170 -0.70 -1.55 17.71
CA ARG A 170 0.11 -2.76 17.50
C ARG A 170 -0.42 -3.97 18.25
N LEU A 171 -1.18 -3.78 19.33
CA LEU A 171 -1.77 -4.89 20.09
C LEU A 171 -2.83 -5.64 19.28
N PHE A 172 -3.63 -4.92 18.49
CA PHE A 172 -4.61 -5.53 17.60
C PHE A 172 -3.92 -6.37 16.51
N ASP A 173 -2.90 -5.80 15.86
CA ASP A 173 -2.12 -6.48 14.83
C ASP A 173 -1.46 -7.77 15.36
N ILE A 174 -0.90 -7.72 16.58
CA ILE A 174 -0.32 -8.89 17.26
C ILE A 174 -1.40 -9.94 17.55
N ALA A 175 -2.55 -9.53 18.10
CA ALA A 175 -3.63 -10.45 18.44
C ALA A 175 -4.19 -11.14 17.19
N GLU A 176 -4.41 -10.39 16.11
CA GLU A 176 -4.84 -10.94 14.83
C GLU A 176 -3.81 -11.92 14.25
N THR A 177 -2.53 -11.56 14.32
CA THR A 177 -1.43 -12.43 13.87
C THR A 177 -1.41 -13.75 14.64
N ILE A 178 -1.52 -13.72 15.97
CA ILE A 178 -1.55 -14.93 16.80
C ILE A 178 -2.78 -15.78 16.50
N HIS A 179 -3.95 -15.13 16.36
CA HIS A 179 -5.19 -15.82 16.04
C HIS A 179 -5.10 -16.55 14.70
N ARG A 180 -4.63 -15.88 13.65
CA ARG A 180 -4.43 -16.49 12.32
C ARG A 180 -3.33 -17.54 12.34
N TYR A 181 -2.22 -17.30 13.05
CA TYR A 181 -1.12 -18.26 13.19
C TYR A 181 -1.63 -19.62 13.66
N LYS A 182 -2.50 -19.65 14.68
CA LYS A 182 -3.11 -20.88 15.19
C LYS A 182 -3.84 -21.66 14.09
N SER A 183 -4.61 -20.98 13.25
CA SER A 183 -5.39 -21.61 12.18
C SER A 183 -4.52 -22.05 11.00
N GLU A 184 -3.44 -21.33 10.71
CA GLU A 184 -2.56 -21.62 9.57
C GLU A 184 -1.54 -22.73 9.86
N MET A 185 -1.06 -22.87 11.09
CA MET A 185 -0.07 -23.91 11.43
C MET A 185 -0.59 -25.34 11.34
N GLY A 186 -1.92 -25.53 11.32
CA GLY A 186 -2.54 -26.84 11.09
C GLY A 186 -2.56 -27.28 9.62
N LYS A 187 -2.16 -26.41 8.68
CA LYS A 187 -2.21 -26.66 7.23
C LYS A 187 -0.83 -26.96 6.65
N PRO A 188 -0.75 -27.71 5.52
CA PRO A 188 0.44 -27.73 4.67
C PRO A 188 0.84 -26.32 4.24
N SER A 189 2.15 -26.07 4.11
CA SER A 189 2.71 -24.74 3.88
C SER A 189 2.18 -24.06 2.62
N GLU A 190 1.95 -24.82 1.56
CA GLU A 190 1.38 -24.42 0.28
C GLU A 190 -0.08 -23.96 0.38
N GLU A 191 -0.83 -24.49 1.35
CA GLU A 191 -2.22 -24.13 1.65
C GLU A 191 -2.33 -22.96 2.63
N ARG A 192 -1.21 -22.54 3.25
CA ARG A 192 -1.20 -21.41 4.16
C ARG A 192 -1.31 -20.09 3.43
N LEU A 193 -1.94 -19.13 4.10
CA LEU A 193 -1.80 -17.71 3.80
C LEU A 193 -0.32 -17.36 3.67
N ARG A 194 -0.01 -16.49 2.71
CA ARG A 194 1.37 -16.17 2.30
C ARG A 194 2.26 -15.84 3.50
N GLU A 195 1.76 -15.05 4.44
CA GLU A 195 2.46 -14.57 5.64
C GLU A 195 2.88 -15.70 6.59
N TYR A 196 2.24 -16.87 6.50
CA TYR A 196 2.41 -18.01 7.42
C TYR A 196 3.09 -19.22 6.76
N ARG A 197 3.50 -19.09 5.50
CA ARG A 197 4.33 -20.09 4.80
C ARG A 197 5.69 -20.21 5.45
N ASP A 198 6.32 -21.37 5.36
CA ASP A 198 7.60 -21.65 6.04
C ASP A 198 8.68 -20.62 5.71
N SER A 199 8.75 -20.18 4.44
CA SER A 199 9.69 -19.17 3.97
C SER A 199 9.56 -17.80 4.64
N ASN A 200 8.40 -17.51 5.25
CA ASN A 200 8.09 -16.22 5.87
C ASN A 200 7.99 -16.32 7.41
N LEU A 201 8.03 -17.53 7.99
CA LEU A 201 7.82 -17.74 9.42
C LEU A 201 8.88 -17.05 10.27
N ASP A 202 10.14 -17.04 9.85
CA ASP A 202 11.21 -16.42 10.63
C ASP A 202 11.01 -14.91 10.73
N SER A 203 10.64 -14.25 9.62
CA SER A 203 10.32 -12.82 9.64
C SER A 203 9.07 -12.52 10.47
N LEU A 204 8.03 -13.37 10.38
CA LEU A 204 6.82 -13.24 11.19
C LEU A 204 7.15 -13.33 12.69
N LYS A 205 7.91 -14.35 13.08
CA LYS A 205 8.34 -14.58 14.47
C LYS A 205 9.25 -13.47 14.98
N GLN A 206 10.16 -12.96 14.14
CA GLN A 206 11.00 -11.82 14.50
C GLN A 206 10.16 -10.57 14.83
N GLY A 207 9.09 -10.33 14.07
CA GLY A 207 8.14 -9.25 14.37
C GLY A 207 7.35 -9.49 15.67
N LEU A 208 6.82 -10.71 15.84
CA LEU A 208 5.99 -11.10 16.98
C LEU A 208 6.76 -11.12 18.31
N PHE A 209 7.98 -11.65 18.30
CA PHE A 209 8.85 -11.77 19.47
C PHE A 209 9.86 -10.62 19.58
N SER A 210 9.63 -9.52 18.85
CA SER A 210 10.47 -8.34 18.93
C SER A 210 10.51 -7.82 20.38
N PRO A 211 11.71 -7.57 20.96
CA PRO A 211 11.82 -6.99 22.30
C PRO A 211 11.53 -5.48 22.31
N ALA A 212 11.18 -4.88 21.15
CA ALA A 212 10.83 -3.49 21.07
C ALA A 212 9.61 -3.20 21.97
N PRO A 213 9.66 -2.15 22.80
CA PRO A 213 8.60 -1.86 23.76
C PRO A 213 7.25 -1.63 23.09
N LEU A 214 6.20 -2.17 23.72
CA LEU A 214 4.81 -1.83 23.43
C LEU A 214 4.35 -0.84 24.49
N TYR A 215 3.94 0.34 24.04
CA TYR A 215 3.51 1.39 24.93
C TYR A 215 1.98 1.51 24.89
N GLY A 216 1.34 1.60 26.06
CA GLY A 216 -0.12 1.62 26.18
C GLY A 216 -0.76 3.01 26.17
N ASP A 217 0.05 4.06 26.05
CA ASP A 217 -0.34 5.48 26.10
C ASP A 217 -0.37 6.17 24.73
N LEU A 218 -0.06 5.42 23.66
CA LEU A 218 -0.12 5.85 22.26
C LEU A 218 -1.27 5.14 21.52
#